data_AF-K0K0C2-F1
#
_entry.id   AF-K0K0C2-F1
#
_cell.length_a   1.000
_cell.length_b   1.000
_cell.length_c   1.000
_cell.angle_alpha   90.00
_cell.angle_beta   90.00
_cell.angle_gamma   90.00
#
_symmetry.space_group_name_H-M   'P 1'
#
loop_
_entity.id
_entity.type
_entity.pdbx_description
1 polymer ?
#
loop_
_entity_poly.entity_id
_entity_poly.type
_entity_poly.pdbx_seq_one_letter_code
_entity_poly.pdbx_strand_id
1 'polypeptide(L)'
;MTKLARVLGAVVTASAATLALTGGIAQAAPNTVHLYTGTEALCQKIGDGGVANDVFDSYECKSGFGGYSTLVDPSPDLLAGVPVFTDAEAVCETVGTNGVTNGAWSAYYCQFGIVGWTLLVDRW
;
A
#
# COMPACT_ATOMS: atom_id res chain seq x y z
N MET A 1 5.73 8.41 -72.33
CA MET A 1 4.96 9.59 -71.92
C MET A 1 3.57 9.17 -71.47
N THR A 2 3.34 9.02 -70.15
CA THR A 2 2.03 9.11 -69.44
C THR A 2 2.36 8.92 -67.94
N LYS A 3 2.56 9.97 -67.14
CA LYS A 3 1.60 10.84 -66.42
C LYS A 3 0.72 10.11 -65.38
N LEU A 4 0.74 10.70 -64.17
CA LEU A 4 -0.25 10.66 -63.08
C LEU A 4 -0.18 9.43 -62.15
N ALA A 5 -0.36 9.52 -60.83
CA ALA A 5 -0.47 10.63 -59.88
C ALA A 5 -0.38 10.03 -58.46
N ARG A 6 -0.02 10.89 -57.50
CA ARG A 6 -0.15 10.72 -56.04
C ARG A 6 -1.47 10.03 -55.64
N VAL A 7 -1.48 9.33 -54.50
CA VAL A 7 -2.46 9.52 -53.40
C VAL A 7 -1.98 8.78 -52.14
N LEU A 8 -2.11 9.48 -51.02
CA LEU A 8 -1.91 9.05 -49.63
C LEU A 8 -2.87 7.92 -49.24
N GLY A 9 -2.41 7.00 -48.38
CA GLY A 9 -3.26 5.98 -47.76
C GLY A 9 -2.77 5.63 -46.36
N ALA A 10 -3.60 5.93 -45.37
CA ALA A 10 -3.38 5.75 -43.94
C ALA A 10 -2.92 4.33 -43.58
N VAL A 11 -1.86 4.23 -42.77
CA VAL A 11 -1.49 2.98 -42.10
C VAL A 11 -2.46 2.76 -40.94
N VAL A 12 -3.51 2.00 -41.21
CA VAL A 12 -4.36 1.40 -40.18
C VAL A 12 -3.66 0.13 -39.72
N THR A 13 -2.82 0.21 -38.69
CA THR A 13 -2.43 -0.98 -37.93
C THR A 13 -3.49 -1.24 -36.88
N ALA A 14 -4.56 -1.91 -37.31
CA ALA A 14 -5.48 -2.58 -36.42
C ALA A 14 -4.78 -3.84 -35.88
N SER A 15 -4.13 -3.72 -34.72
CA SER A 15 -3.64 -4.87 -33.98
C SER A 15 -4.83 -5.53 -33.30
N ALA A 16 -5.40 -6.54 -33.96
CA ALA A 16 -6.35 -7.45 -33.35
C ALA A 16 -5.65 -8.24 -32.24
N ALA A 17 -5.76 -7.75 -30.99
CA ALA A 17 -5.36 -8.53 -29.83
C ALA A 17 -6.38 -9.66 -29.65
N THR A 18 -5.89 -10.86 -29.90
CA THR A 18 -6.56 -12.13 -29.68
C THR A 18 -7.01 -12.20 -28.23
N LEU A 19 -8.32 -12.28 -28.00
CA LEU A 19 -8.93 -12.59 -26.71
C LEU A 19 -8.59 -14.04 -26.35
N ALA A 20 -7.41 -14.23 -25.75
CA ALA A 20 -7.10 -15.44 -25.02
C ALA A 20 -7.89 -15.39 -23.71
N LEU A 21 -9.01 -16.09 -23.69
CA LEU A 21 -9.84 -16.35 -22.52
C LEU A 21 -9.11 -17.33 -21.59
N THR A 22 -7.94 -16.94 -21.06
CA THR A 22 -7.40 -17.59 -19.87
C THR A 22 -8.22 -17.06 -18.72
N GLY A 23 -8.93 -17.94 -18.01
CA GLY A 23 -9.60 -17.59 -16.76
C GLY A 23 -8.59 -16.93 -15.83
N GLY A 24 -8.58 -15.60 -15.84
CA GLY A 24 -7.78 -14.81 -14.93
C GLY A 24 -8.34 -15.14 -13.57
N ILE A 25 -7.57 -15.86 -12.76
CA ILE A 25 -7.55 -15.64 -11.32
C ILE A 25 -7.77 -14.16 -11.13
N ALA A 26 -8.94 -13.78 -10.63
CA ALA A 26 -9.20 -12.43 -10.19
C ALA A 26 -8.17 -12.18 -9.08
N GLN A 27 -7.01 -11.63 -9.45
CA GLN A 27 -6.07 -11.10 -8.50
C GLN A 27 -6.83 -9.96 -7.86
N ALA A 28 -7.41 -10.24 -6.68
CA ALA A 28 -8.01 -9.23 -5.84
C ALA A 28 -6.99 -8.10 -5.78
N ALA A 29 -7.39 -6.91 -6.23
CA ALA A 29 -6.51 -5.76 -6.13
C ALA A 29 -6.05 -5.65 -4.67
N PRO A 30 -4.76 -5.40 -4.41
CA PRO A 30 -4.28 -5.23 -3.05
C PRO A 30 -5.16 -4.18 -2.37
N ASN A 31 -5.71 -4.52 -1.20
CA ASN A 31 -6.59 -3.63 -0.46
C ASN A 31 -5.71 -2.61 0.25
N THR A 32 -5.20 -1.63 -0.50
CA THR A 32 -4.31 -0.62 0.05
C THR A 32 -5.03 0.21 1.11
N VAL A 33 -4.50 0.20 2.33
CA VAL A 33 -5.02 0.88 3.50
C VAL A 33 -4.20 2.13 3.81
N HIS A 34 -4.87 3.26 4.08
CA HIS A 34 -4.21 4.43 4.62
C HIS A 34 -4.05 4.34 6.14
N LEU A 35 -2.82 4.50 6.63
CA LEU A 35 -2.52 4.46 8.06
C LEU A 35 -2.28 5.85 8.66
N TYR A 36 -1.55 6.72 7.97
CA TYR A 36 -1.08 7.96 8.57
C TYR A 36 -0.63 8.97 7.54
N THR A 37 -0.66 10.26 7.89
CA THR A 37 0.00 11.33 7.14
C THR A 37 1.00 12.02 8.06
N GLY A 38 2.28 12.04 7.67
CA GLY A 38 3.35 12.57 8.50
C GLY A 38 4.60 12.93 7.72
N THR A 39 5.76 12.85 8.36
CA THR A 39 7.05 13.04 7.69
C THR A 39 7.41 11.80 6.86
N GLU A 40 8.27 11.97 5.86
CA GLU A 40 8.79 10.85 5.06
C GLU A 40 9.45 9.78 5.93
N ALA A 41 10.27 10.21 6.90
CA ALA A 41 10.95 9.31 7.83
C ALA A 41 9.98 8.50 8.69
N LEU A 42 8.87 9.10 9.13
CA LEU A 42 7.86 8.36 9.89
C LEU A 42 7.10 7.37 9.00
N CYS A 43 6.80 7.75 7.76
CA CYS A 43 6.18 6.84 6.81
C CYS A 43 7.07 5.62 6.53
N GLN A 44 8.35 5.84 6.23
CA GLN A 44 9.34 4.77 6.03
C GLN A 44 9.45 3.89 7.28
N LYS A 45 9.55 4.49 8.46
CA LYS A 45 9.62 3.76 9.73
C LYS A 45 8.41 2.85 9.98
N ILE A 46 7.19 3.33 9.71
CA ILE A 46 5.97 2.50 9.82
C ILE A 46 6.00 1.39 8.78
N GLY A 47 6.28 1.73 7.52
CA GLY A 47 6.28 0.78 6.40
C GLY A 47 7.34 -0.31 6.52
N ASP A 48 8.59 0.08 6.72
CA ASP A 48 9.73 -0.84 6.87
C ASP A 48 9.53 -1.76 8.07
N GLY A 49 9.05 -1.22 9.18
CA GLY A 49 8.78 -2.00 10.39
C GLY A 49 7.66 -3.02 10.20
N GLY A 50 6.57 -2.63 9.51
CA GLY A 50 5.50 -3.57 9.20
C GLY A 50 5.88 -4.64 8.18
N VAL A 51 6.65 -4.31 7.13
CA VAL A 51 7.17 -5.31 6.18
C VAL A 51 8.18 -6.24 6.85
N ALA A 52 9.09 -5.71 7.67
CA ALA A 52 10.11 -6.52 8.33
C ALA A 52 9.54 -7.50 9.37
N ASN A 53 8.33 -7.26 9.86
CA ASN A 53 7.63 -8.14 10.80
C ASN A 53 6.41 -8.85 10.16
N ASP A 54 6.35 -8.90 8.82
CA ASP A 54 5.30 -9.59 8.04
C ASP A 54 3.86 -9.10 8.34
N VAL A 55 3.72 -7.86 8.82
CA VAL A 55 2.42 -7.19 9.00
C VAL A 55 1.89 -6.67 7.67
N PHE A 56 2.79 -6.22 6.79
CA PHE A 56 2.47 -5.71 5.45
C PHE A 56 3.20 -6.52 4.39
N ASP A 57 2.52 -6.85 3.29
CA ASP A 57 3.16 -7.37 2.08
C ASP A 57 3.96 -6.26 1.37
N SER A 58 3.44 -5.04 1.40
CA SER A 58 4.09 -3.87 0.82
C SER A 58 3.60 -2.56 1.45
N TYR A 59 4.32 -1.48 1.21
CA TYR A 59 3.88 -0.13 1.55
C TYR A 59 4.32 0.90 0.50
N GLU A 60 3.63 2.03 0.48
CA GLU A 60 3.97 3.20 -0.33
C GLU A 60 3.95 4.46 0.54
N CYS A 61 5.01 5.26 0.44
CA CYS A 61 5.06 6.62 0.99
C CYS A 61 4.70 7.63 -0.10
N LYS A 62 3.43 8.01 -0.14
CA LYS A 62 2.92 8.92 -1.17
C LYS A 62 2.93 10.36 -0.69
N SER A 63 3.77 11.20 -1.31
CA SER A 63 3.80 12.63 -1.04
C SER A 63 2.47 13.31 -1.42
N GLY A 64 1.99 14.19 -0.55
CA GLY A 64 0.75 14.94 -0.73
C GLY A 64 0.75 16.28 0.02
N PHE A 65 -0.41 16.95 0.02
CA PHE A 65 -0.58 18.17 0.79
C PHE A 65 -0.66 17.83 2.28
N GLY A 66 0.33 18.29 3.07
CA GLY A 66 0.41 18.01 4.51
C GLY A 66 1.43 16.94 4.91
N GLY A 67 2.14 16.33 3.96
CA GLY A 67 3.21 15.36 4.25
C GLY A 67 3.18 14.13 3.35
N TYR A 68 3.69 13.02 3.86
CA TYR A 68 3.68 11.72 3.21
C TYR A 68 2.59 10.84 3.81
N SER A 69 1.70 10.36 2.95
CA SER A 69 0.69 9.36 3.29
C SER A 69 1.32 7.98 3.32
N THR A 70 1.16 7.28 4.44
CA THR A 70 1.53 5.86 4.60
C THR A 70 0.38 5.01 4.11
N LEU A 71 0.59 4.37 2.96
CA LEU A 71 -0.35 3.44 2.35
C LEU A 71 0.25 2.04 2.46
N VAL A 72 -0.50 1.06 2.96
CA VAL A 72 0.01 -0.30 3.19
C VAL A 72 -0.88 -1.33 2.53
N ASP A 73 -0.30 -2.43 2.10
CA ASP A 73 -1.02 -3.65 1.75
C ASP A 73 -0.85 -4.64 2.91
N PRO A 74 -1.88 -4.85 3.74
CA PRO A 74 -1.77 -5.71 4.91
C PRO A 74 -1.64 -7.18 4.52
N SER A 75 -0.71 -7.89 5.15
CA SER A 75 -0.57 -9.35 4.96
C SER A 75 -1.86 -10.08 5.35
N PRO A 76 -2.28 -11.13 4.64
CA PRO A 76 -3.44 -11.93 5.02
C PRO A 76 -3.20 -12.82 6.26
N ASP A 77 -1.96 -12.88 6.76
CA ASP A 77 -1.60 -13.80 7.83
C ASP A 77 -2.22 -13.45 9.18
N LEU A 78 -2.44 -14.49 9.98
CA LEU A 78 -2.87 -14.37 11.36
C LEU A 78 -1.69 -13.91 12.22
N LEU A 79 -1.88 -12.79 12.92
CA LEU A 79 -0.83 -12.15 13.72
C LEU A 79 -1.39 -11.83 15.10
N ALA A 80 -0.55 -11.93 16.13
CA ALA A 80 -0.90 -11.54 17.49
C ALA A 80 0.30 -10.90 18.19
N GLY A 81 0.16 -9.64 18.58
CA GLY A 81 1.14 -8.87 19.31
C GLY A 81 2.39 -8.55 18.49
N VAL A 82 2.24 -8.32 17.19
CA VAL A 82 3.40 -8.09 16.32
C VAL A 82 3.78 -6.61 16.31
N PRO A 83 5.05 -6.26 16.60
CA PRO A 83 5.47 -4.86 16.63
C PRO A 83 5.59 -4.30 15.21
N VAL A 84 5.06 -3.09 15.00
CA VAL A 84 5.18 -2.36 13.73
C VAL A 84 6.26 -1.29 13.84
N PHE A 85 6.14 -0.37 14.81
CA PHE A 85 7.12 0.71 15.02
C PHE A 85 7.02 1.27 16.44
N THR A 86 7.99 2.10 16.84
CA THR A 86 7.99 2.79 18.15
C THR A 86 8.11 4.30 17.98
N ASP A 87 7.18 5.10 18.50
CA ASP A 87 7.23 6.57 18.40
C ASP A 87 6.50 7.26 19.58
N ALA A 88 6.12 8.53 19.43
CA ALA A 88 5.28 9.23 20.40
C ALA A 88 3.90 8.55 20.54
N GLU A 89 3.33 8.62 21.75
CA GLU A 89 2.03 8.00 22.08
C GLU A 89 0.94 8.39 21.09
N ALA A 90 0.79 9.70 20.82
CA ALA A 90 -0.23 10.21 19.92
C ALA A 90 -0.09 9.65 18.49
N VAL A 91 1.14 9.39 18.02
CA VAL A 91 1.38 8.77 16.72
C VAL A 91 0.97 7.30 16.77
N CYS A 92 1.39 6.56 17.80
CA CYS A 92 1.00 5.16 18.00
C CYS A 92 -0.52 4.98 17.99
N GLU A 93 -1.23 5.77 18.79
CA GLU A 93 -2.70 5.72 18.92
C GLU A 93 -3.39 6.07 17.60
N THR A 94 -2.89 7.08 16.88
CA THR A 94 -3.47 7.49 15.60
C THR A 94 -3.29 6.41 14.53
N VAL A 95 -2.07 5.88 14.38
CA VAL A 95 -1.79 4.82 13.42
C VAL A 95 -2.59 3.57 13.76
N GLY A 96 -2.56 3.14 15.03
CA GLY A 96 -3.33 2.02 15.58
C GLY A 96 -4.82 2.11 15.24
N THR A 97 -5.43 3.25 15.56
CA THR A 97 -6.84 3.51 15.31
C THR A 97 -7.18 3.50 13.82
N ASN A 98 -6.36 4.14 12.99
CA ASN A 98 -6.58 4.17 11.54
C ASN A 98 -6.46 2.79 10.93
N GLY A 99 -5.50 1.96 11.37
CA GLY A 99 -5.37 0.61 10.86
C GLY A 99 -6.54 -0.30 11.24
N VAL A 100 -7.13 -0.16 12.43
CA VAL A 100 -8.40 -0.85 12.76
C VAL A 100 -9.54 -0.32 11.90
N THR A 101 -9.69 1.00 11.83
CA THR A 101 -10.81 1.66 11.12
C THR A 101 -10.80 1.34 9.62
N ASN A 102 -9.61 1.24 9.03
CA ASN A 102 -9.43 1.03 7.60
C ASN A 102 -9.12 -0.45 7.24
N GLY A 103 -9.11 -1.37 8.21
CA GLY A 103 -8.99 -2.82 7.96
C GLY A 103 -7.57 -3.36 7.76
N ALA A 104 -6.54 -2.63 8.18
CA ALA A 104 -5.16 -3.09 8.18
C ALA A 104 -4.87 -4.12 9.28
N TRP A 105 -5.60 -4.08 10.38
CA TRP A 105 -5.58 -5.06 11.45
C TRP A 105 -6.90 -5.00 12.21
N SER A 106 -7.03 -5.88 13.19
CA SER A 106 -8.28 -6.11 13.91
C SER A 106 -8.26 -5.57 15.34
N ALA A 107 -7.08 -5.51 15.94
CA ALA A 107 -6.83 -4.85 17.21
C ALA A 107 -5.39 -4.28 17.23
N TYR A 108 -5.13 -3.36 18.14
CA TYR A 108 -3.80 -2.84 18.41
C TYR A 108 -3.63 -2.50 19.88
N TYR A 109 -2.37 -2.38 20.29
CA TYR A 109 -1.97 -1.91 21.61
C TYR A 109 -0.76 -0.99 21.47
N CYS A 110 -0.79 0.14 22.19
CA CYS A 110 0.38 0.99 22.37
C CYS A 110 1.06 0.63 23.69
N GLN A 111 2.25 0.03 23.60
CA GLN A 111 3.02 -0.38 24.77
C GLN A 111 4.18 0.59 25.02
N PHE A 112 4.23 1.16 26.22
CA PHE A 112 5.34 2.01 26.63
C PHE A 112 6.63 1.20 26.81
N GLY A 113 7.70 1.63 26.15
CA GLY A 113 9.04 1.06 26.24
C GLY A 113 10.11 2.14 26.47
N ILE A 114 11.39 1.73 26.48
CA ILE A 114 12.53 2.59 26.81
C ILE A 114 12.68 3.77 25.83
N VAL A 115 12.29 3.57 24.57
CA VAL A 115 12.51 4.51 23.47
C VAL A 115 11.23 5.16 22.93
N GLY A 116 10.09 4.97 23.61
CA GLY A 116 8.78 5.49 23.21
C GLY A 116 7.67 4.45 23.32
N TRP A 117 6.55 4.70 22.63
CA TRP A 117 5.38 3.83 22.56
C TRP A 117 5.45 2.95 21.32
N THR A 118 5.50 1.64 21.52
CA THR A 118 5.54 0.64 20.45
C THR A 118 4.14 0.26 20.06
N LEU A 119 3.82 0.32 18.77
CA LEU A 119 2.58 -0.19 18.22
C LEU A 119 2.71 -1.69 18.02
N LEU A 120 1.88 -2.47 18.72
CA LEU A 120 1.68 -3.90 18.48
C LEU A 120 0.29 -4.10 17.86
N VAL A 121 0.17 -5.02 16.91
CA VAL A 121 -1.08 -5.27 16.17
C VAL A 121 -1.44 -6.75 16.11
N ASP A 122 -2.75 -7.00 16.00
CA ASP A 122 -3.35 -8.34 15.87
C ASP A 122 -4.21 -8.44 14.61
N ARG A 123 -4.24 -9.61 13.98
CA ARG A 123 -5.04 -9.91 12.79
C ARG A 123 -5.64 -11.32 12.89
N TRP A 124 -6.96 -11.43 12.71
CA TRP A 124 -7.75 -12.67 12.80
C TRP A 124 -8.37 -13.09 11.46
#